data_AF-B1KF79-F1
#
_entry.id   AF-B1KF79-F1
#
_cell.length_a   1.000
_cell.length_b   1.000
_cell.length_c   1.000
_cell.angle_alpha   90.00
_cell.angle_beta   90.00
_cell.angle_gamma   90.00
#
_symmetry.space_group_name_H-M   'P 1'
#
loop_
_entity.id
_entity.type
_entity.pdbx_description
1 polymer ?
#
loop_
_entity_poly.entity_id
_entity_poly.type
_entity_poly.pdbx_seq_one_letter_code
_entity_poly.pdbx_strand_id
1 'polypeptide(L)'
;MTQPLLLKAAIYSLAFLWIFTGLTSLFFSPEIGYQILTEANISGSFADVAIYSGGFLDILIGIWLLIPFKRKLCCIAQVTVIVTYTLLLTFIDIGFWLHPFGPVTKNIPIVVLIGYVYLSCLNSTSDNENKINGV
;
A
#
# COMPACT_ATOMS: atom_id res chain seq x y z
N MET A 1 9.48 -13.86 22.55
CA MET A 1 9.93 -12.46 22.83
C MET A 1 10.04 -11.58 21.57
N THR A 2 10.14 -12.13 20.36
CA THR A 2 10.40 -11.37 19.11
C THR A 2 9.15 -10.89 18.35
N GLN A 3 8.00 -11.55 18.54
CA GLN A 3 6.72 -11.27 17.85
C GLN A 3 6.30 -9.78 17.84
N PRO A 4 6.32 -9.02 18.96
CA PRO A 4 5.90 -7.62 18.95
C PRO A 4 6.90 -6.70 18.20
N LEU A 5 8.17 -7.09 18.12
CA LEU A 5 9.19 -6.32 17.41
C LEU A 5 9.02 -6.46 15.89
N LEU A 6 8.75 -7.69 15.42
CA LEU A 6 8.45 -7.99 14.02
C LEU A 6 7.21 -7.24 13.52
N LEU A 7 6.15 -7.16 14.34
CA LEU A 7 4.94 -6.41 14.00
C LEU A 7 5.23 -4.91 13.84
N LYS A 8 5.97 -4.31 14.78
CA LYS A 8 6.37 -2.90 14.67
C LYS A 8 7.23 -2.66 13.42
N ALA A 9 8.19 -3.54 13.16
CA ALA A 9 9.04 -3.46 11.96
C ALA A 9 8.20 -3.55 10.67
N ALA A 10 7.22 -4.46 10.61
CA ALA A 10 6.30 -4.58 9.48
C ALA A 10 5.51 -3.28 9.25
N ILE A 11 4.95 -2.70 10.31
CA ILE A 11 4.20 -1.43 10.25
C ILE A 11 5.09 -0.29 9.75
N TYR A 12 6.30 -0.13 10.32
CA TYR A 12 7.21 0.94 9.91
C TYR A 12 7.71 0.75 8.48
N SER A 13 8.01 -0.49 8.07
CA SER A 13 8.45 -0.80 6.71
C SER A 13 7.36 -0.50 5.68
N LEU A 14 6.11 -0.91 5.94
CA LEU A 14 4.97 -0.59 5.08
C LEU A 14 4.68 0.91 5.05
N ALA A 15 4.67 1.58 6.20
CA ALA A 15 4.44 3.02 6.26
C ALA A 15 5.50 3.80 5.50
N PHE A 16 6.78 3.43 5.64
CA PHE A 16 7.87 3.99 4.87
C PHE A 16 7.66 3.78 3.37
N LEU A 17 7.30 2.57 2.95
CA LEU A 17 7.04 2.25 1.54
C LEU A 17 5.94 3.15 0.96
N TRP A 18 4.80 3.27 1.64
CA TRP A 18 3.66 4.10 1.19
C TRP A 18 3.99 5.59 1.16
N ILE A 19 4.62 6.12 2.20
CA ILE A 19 5.01 7.54 2.23
C ILE A 19 6.03 7.83 1.14
N PHE A 20 7.05 6.97 0.99
CA PHE A 20 8.11 7.19 0.02
C PHE A 20 7.59 7.11 -1.42
N THR A 21 6.74 6.13 -1.74
CA THR A 21 6.13 6.00 -3.08
C THR A 21 5.22 7.18 -3.42
N GLY A 22 4.44 7.67 -2.47
CA GLY A 22 3.65 8.89 -2.67
C GLY A 22 4.52 10.14 -2.85
N LEU A 23 5.61 10.27 -2.08
CA LEU A 23 6.59 11.35 -2.26
C LEU A 23 7.29 11.26 -3.62
N THR A 24 7.63 10.05 -4.07
CA THR A 24 8.22 9.83 -5.39
C THR A 24 7.28 10.28 -6.50
N SER A 25 5.99 9.94 -6.38
CA SER A 25 4.97 10.31 -7.37
C SER A 25 4.73 11.82 -7.43
N LEU A 26 4.86 12.53 -6.30
CA LEU A 26 4.61 13.98 -6.22
C LEU A 26 5.84 14.85 -6.51
N PHE A 27 7.02 14.42 -6.08
CA PHE A 27 8.20 15.30 -6.02
C PHE A 27 9.43 14.77 -6.76
N PHE A 28 9.68 13.45 -6.77
CA PHE A 28 10.95 12.93 -7.30
C PHE A 28 10.88 12.52 -8.76
N SER A 29 9.78 11.90 -9.18
CA SER A 29 9.64 11.41 -10.56
C SER A 29 8.21 11.44 -11.09
N PRO A 30 7.51 12.59 -11.02
CA PRO A 30 6.18 12.71 -11.61
C PRO A 30 6.19 12.37 -13.11
N GLU A 31 7.25 12.70 -13.84
CA GLU A 31 7.40 12.47 -15.28
C GLU A 31 7.25 10.99 -15.69
N ILE A 32 7.73 10.05 -14.85
CA ILE A 32 7.60 8.61 -15.12
C ILE A 32 6.14 8.19 -15.06
N GLY A 33 5.40 8.70 -14.06
CA GLY A 33 3.97 8.44 -13.95
C GLY A 33 3.19 8.99 -15.15
N TYR A 34 3.54 10.20 -15.61
CA TYR A 34 2.91 10.79 -16.80
C TYR A 34 3.21 10.00 -18.07
N GLN A 35 4.40 9.44 -18.22
CA GLN A 35 4.74 8.57 -19.36
C GLN A 35 3.85 7.31 -19.37
N ILE A 36 3.73 6.62 -18.24
CA ILE A 36 2.87 5.43 -18.10
C ILE A 36 1.40 5.77 -18.40
N LEU A 37 0.91 6.92 -17.92
CA LEU A 37 -0.46 7.37 -18.20
C LEU A 37 -0.66 7.75 -19.67
N THR A 38 0.36 8.32 -20.33
CA THR A 38 0.32 8.62 -21.75
C THR A 38 0.25 7.35 -22.59
N GLU A 39 0.97 6.29 -22.21
CA GLU A 39 0.84 4.95 -22.82
C GLU A 39 -0.58 4.39 -22.65
N ALA A 40 -1.23 4.70 -21.52
CA ALA A 40 -2.64 4.40 -21.27
C ALA A 40 -3.64 5.27 -22.04
N ASN A 41 -3.16 6.22 -22.88
CA ASN A 41 -3.96 7.22 -23.57
C ASN A 41 -4.71 8.19 -22.61
N ILE A 42 -4.20 8.34 -21.38
CA ILE A 42 -4.69 9.25 -20.34
C ILE A 42 -3.78 10.48 -20.33
N SER A 43 -4.28 11.59 -20.86
CA SER A 43 -3.51 12.81 -21.09
C SER A 43 -4.17 14.04 -20.46
N GLY A 44 -3.36 15.07 -20.19
CA GLY A 44 -3.82 16.36 -19.67
C GLY A 44 -4.32 16.28 -18.23
N SER A 45 -5.39 17.03 -17.91
CA SER A 45 -5.85 17.21 -16.52
C SER A 45 -6.23 15.91 -15.80
N PHE A 46 -6.65 14.86 -16.52
CA PHE A 46 -6.93 13.55 -15.93
C PHE A 46 -5.66 12.85 -15.42
N ALA A 47 -4.53 13.02 -16.11
CA ALA A 47 -3.27 12.46 -15.69
C ALA A 47 -2.75 13.16 -14.42
N ASP A 48 -2.89 14.49 -14.36
CA ASP A 48 -2.56 15.27 -13.16
C ASP A 48 -3.37 14.77 -11.96
N VAL A 49 -4.69 14.66 -12.13
CA VAL A 49 -5.57 14.17 -11.06
C VAL A 49 -5.16 12.78 -10.62
N ALA A 50 -4.84 11.86 -11.54
CA ALA A 50 -4.40 10.50 -11.19
C ALA A 50 -3.08 10.50 -10.39
N ILE A 51 -2.08 11.27 -10.81
CA ILE A 51 -0.76 11.35 -10.13
C ILE A 51 -0.91 11.96 -8.74
N TYR A 52 -1.56 13.14 -8.66
CA TYR A 52 -1.71 13.86 -7.40
C TYR A 52 -2.60 13.09 -6.41
N SER A 53 -3.72 12.53 -6.87
CA SER A 53 -4.60 11.76 -6.01
C SER A 53 -3.95 10.46 -5.55
N GLY A 54 -3.25 9.75 -6.43
CA GLY A 54 -2.52 8.54 -6.09
C GLY A 54 -1.39 8.81 -5.09
N GLY A 55 -0.54 9.79 -5.37
CA GLY A 55 0.56 10.13 -4.46
C GLY A 55 0.09 10.63 -3.09
N PHE A 56 -1.00 11.40 -3.05
CA PHE A 56 -1.61 11.83 -1.79
C PHE A 56 -2.26 10.67 -1.03
N LEU A 57 -2.95 9.78 -1.74
CA LEU A 57 -3.56 8.58 -1.16
C LEU A 57 -2.50 7.68 -0.51
N ASP A 58 -1.37 7.48 -1.19
CA ASP A 58 -0.26 6.67 -0.70
C ASP A 58 0.30 7.25 0.61
N ILE A 59 0.56 8.56 0.67
CA ILE A 59 1.03 9.23 1.90
C ILE A 59 0.00 9.10 3.02
N LEU A 60 -1.28 9.32 2.74
CA LEU A 60 -2.35 9.20 3.72
C LEU A 60 -2.43 7.79 4.31
N ILE A 61 -2.35 6.76 3.46
CA ILE A 61 -2.35 5.37 3.89
C ILE A 61 -1.13 5.06 4.78
N GLY A 62 0.05 5.54 4.38
CA GLY A 62 1.28 5.36 5.16
C GLY A 62 1.20 6.00 6.54
N ILE A 63 0.68 7.24 6.64
CA ILE A 63 0.45 7.92 7.92
C ILE A 63 -0.63 7.19 8.73
N TRP A 64 -1.73 6.79 8.10
CA TRP A 64 -2.82 6.07 8.78
C TRP A 64 -2.32 4.75 9.38
N LEU A 65 -1.45 4.02 8.69
CA LEU A 65 -0.91 2.76 9.20
C LEU A 65 -0.12 2.93 10.52
N LEU A 66 0.57 4.06 10.68
CA LEU A 66 1.29 4.39 11.92
C LEU A 66 0.33 4.60 13.10
N ILE A 67 -0.85 5.15 12.83
CA ILE A 67 -1.88 5.42 13.84
C ILE A 67 -2.57 4.08 14.22
N PRO A 68 -2.73 3.74 15.51
CA PRO A 68 -3.43 2.52 15.93
C PRO A 68 -4.94 2.52 15.66
N PHE A 69 -5.47 3.55 15.00
CA PHE A 69 -6.88 3.73 14.75
C PHE A 69 -7.34 2.90 13.54
N LYS A 70 -8.23 1.92 13.79
CA LYS A 70 -8.85 1.09 12.73
C LYS A 70 -7.84 0.48 11.74
N ARG A 71 -6.68 0.03 12.23
CA ARG A 71 -5.62 -0.58 11.39
C ARG A 71 -6.11 -1.70 10.47
N LYS A 72 -7.13 -2.46 10.88
CA LYS A 72 -7.77 -3.48 10.03
C LYS A 72 -8.32 -2.88 8.74
N LEU A 73 -9.01 -1.74 8.83
CA LEU A 73 -9.53 -1.03 7.65
C LEU A 73 -8.39 -0.45 6.81
N CYS A 74 -7.34 0.08 7.45
CA CYS A 74 -6.15 0.53 6.74
C CYS A 74 -5.47 -0.61 5.95
N CYS A 75 -5.39 -1.81 6.50
CA CYS A 75 -4.85 -2.98 5.79
C CYS A 75 -5.71 -3.36 4.57
N ILE A 76 -7.04 -3.33 4.71
CA ILE A 76 -7.95 -3.59 3.58
C ILE A 76 -7.76 -2.52 2.49
N ALA A 77 -7.71 -1.23 2.88
CA ALA A 77 -7.48 -0.13 1.96
C ALA A 77 -6.15 -0.28 1.19
N GLN A 78 -5.07 -0.65 1.87
CA GLN A 78 -3.78 -0.94 1.23
C GLN A 78 -3.90 -2.02 0.15
N VAL A 79 -4.55 -3.14 0.46
CA VAL A 79 -4.75 -4.22 -0.52
C VAL A 79 -5.61 -3.74 -1.69
N THR A 80 -6.68 -3.00 -1.45
CA THR A 80 -7.52 -2.42 -2.50
C THR A 80 -6.73 -1.52 -3.44
N VAL A 81 -5.88 -0.63 -2.90
CA VAL A 81 -5.04 0.26 -3.71
C VAL A 81 -4.02 -0.54 -4.52
N ILE A 82 -3.33 -1.51 -3.89
CA ILE A 82 -2.38 -2.39 -4.58
C ILE A 82 -3.04 -3.12 -5.75
N VAL A 83 -4.21 -3.73 -5.53
CA VAL A 83 -4.96 -4.43 -6.59
C VAL A 83 -5.35 -3.47 -7.70
N THR A 84 -5.82 -2.26 -7.35
CA THR A 84 -6.21 -1.24 -8.33
C THR A 84 -5.03 -0.83 -9.21
N TYR A 85 -3.88 -0.52 -8.61
CA TYR A 85 -2.67 -0.15 -9.36
C TYR A 85 -2.11 -1.33 -10.18
N THR A 86 -2.13 -2.55 -9.63
CA THR A 86 -1.71 -3.74 -10.37
C THR A 86 -2.58 -4.01 -11.59
N LEU A 87 -3.91 -3.91 -11.46
CA LEU A 87 -4.81 -4.07 -12.59
C LEU A 87 -4.59 -2.97 -13.63
N LEU A 88 -4.49 -1.71 -13.19
CA LEU A 88 -4.21 -0.58 -14.08
C LEU A 88 -2.92 -0.81 -14.87
N LEU A 89 -1.80 -1.13 -14.21
CA LEU A 89 -0.54 -1.42 -14.89
C LEU A 89 -0.64 -2.65 -15.81
N THR A 90 -1.38 -3.69 -15.42
CA THR A 90 -1.59 -4.89 -16.23
C THR A 90 -2.33 -4.58 -17.54
N PHE A 91 -3.28 -3.63 -17.51
CA PHE A 91 -3.97 -3.18 -18.72
C PHE A 91 -3.14 -2.24 -19.60
N ILE A 92 -2.23 -1.46 -19.00
CA ILE A 92 -1.35 -0.54 -19.72
C ILE A 92 -0.24 -1.34 -20.43
N ASP A 93 0.53 -2.11 -19.66
CA ASP A 93 1.56 -2.98 -20.19
C ASP A 93 1.76 -4.22 -19.30
N ILE A 94 1.41 -5.39 -19.84
CA ILE A 94 1.65 -6.68 -19.18
C ILE A 94 3.14 -6.93 -18.91
N GLY A 95 4.05 -6.27 -19.66
CA GLY A 95 5.49 -6.28 -19.47
C GLY A 95 5.94 -5.82 -18.08
N PHE A 96 5.14 -5.03 -17.35
CA PHE A 96 5.43 -4.64 -15.97
C PHE A 96 5.52 -5.82 -14.99
N TRP A 97 5.00 -6.99 -15.35
CA TRP A 97 5.17 -8.25 -14.59
C TRP A 97 6.59 -8.81 -14.72
N LEU A 98 7.24 -8.65 -15.87
CA LEU A 98 8.57 -9.15 -16.19
C LEU A 98 9.64 -8.05 -16.17
N HIS A 99 9.27 -6.84 -15.78
CA HIS A 99 10.17 -5.70 -15.73
C HIS A 99 11.32 -5.95 -14.74
N PRO A 100 12.58 -5.57 -15.05
CA PRO A 100 13.76 -5.89 -14.23
C PRO A 100 13.68 -5.37 -12.80
N PHE A 101 12.92 -4.29 -12.57
CA PHE A 101 12.69 -3.71 -11.25
C PHE A 101 11.46 -4.30 -10.50
N GLY A 102 10.75 -5.25 -11.11
CA GLY A 102 9.62 -5.97 -10.49
C GLY A 102 8.53 -5.10 -9.85
N PRO A 103 8.02 -4.05 -10.51
CA PRO A 103 7.05 -3.13 -9.90
C PRO A 103 5.73 -3.81 -9.53
N VAL A 104 5.31 -4.84 -10.28
CA VAL A 104 4.11 -5.63 -9.94
C VAL A 104 4.45 -6.80 -9.03
N THR A 105 5.56 -7.51 -9.27
CA THR A 105 5.92 -8.70 -8.50
C THR A 105 6.24 -8.39 -7.03
N LYS A 106 6.78 -7.21 -6.73
CA LYS A 106 6.99 -6.73 -5.35
C LYS A 106 5.69 -6.58 -4.55
N ASN A 107 4.52 -6.46 -5.20
CA ASN A 107 3.25 -6.35 -4.51
C ASN A 107 2.85 -7.65 -3.80
N ILE A 108 3.32 -8.81 -4.26
CA ILE A 108 3.05 -10.10 -3.65
C ILE A 108 3.57 -10.17 -2.20
N PRO A 109 4.88 -9.99 -1.93
CA PRO A 109 5.39 -9.99 -0.55
C PRO A 109 4.83 -8.83 0.28
N ILE A 110 4.48 -7.68 -0.31
CA ILE A 110 3.83 -6.57 0.40
C ILE A 110 2.44 -6.99 0.91
N VAL A 111 1.63 -7.65 0.09
CA VAL A 111 0.30 -8.15 0.49
C VAL A 111 0.41 -9.18 1.61
N VAL A 112 1.41 -10.07 1.56
CA VAL A 112 1.68 -11.02 2.66
C VAL A 112 2.01 -10.27 3.96
N LEU A 113 2.84 -9.22 3.89
CA LEU A 113 3.20 -8.42 5.05
C LEU A 113 2.00 -7.65 5.63
N ILE A 114 1.12 -7.13 4.77
CA ILE A 114 -0.15 -6.52 5.19
C ILE A 114 -1.04 -7.56 5.86
N GLY A 115 -1.12 -8.77 5.30
CA GLY A 115 -1.85 -9.89 5.90
C GLY A 115 -1.34 -10.26 7.30
N TYR A 116 -0.03 -10.25 7.50
CA TYR A 116 0.58 -10.46 8.82
C TYR A 116 0.15 -9.38 9.83
N VAL A 117 0.16 -8.10 9.43
CA VAL A 117 -0.32 -6.99 10.29
C VAL A 117 -1.82 -7.13 10.58
N TYR A 118 -2.62 -7.49 9.59
CA TYR A 118 -4.07 -7.68 9.71
C TYR A 118 -4.42 -8.80 10.70
N LEU A 119 -3.81 -9.98 10.55
CA LEU A 119 -4.00 -11.13 11.43
C LEU A 119 -3.57 -10.82 12.86
N SER A 120 -2.44 -10.13 13.03
CA SER A 120 -1.97 -9.69 14.35
C SER A 120 -2.97 -8.76 15.03
N CYS A 121 -3.62 -7.86 14.28
CA CYS A 121 -4.67 -7.00 14.79
C CYS A 121 -5.97 -7.76 15.11
N LEU A 122 -6.27 -8.83 14.39
CA LEU A 122 -7.44 -9.69 14.63
C LEU A 122 -7.30 -10.44 15.95
N ASN A 123 -6.18 -11.15 16.14
CA ASN A 123 -5.89 -11.90 17.36
C ASN A 123 -5.92 -11.01 18.61
N SER A 124 -5.38 -9.79 18.50
CA SER A 124 -5.41 -8.81 19.60
C SER A 124 -6.83 -8.39 20.01
N THR A 125 -7.81 -8.47 19.10
CA THR A 125 -9.22 -8.15 19.42
C THR A 125 -9.87 -9.34 20.13
N SER A 126 -9.65 -10.55 19.63
CA SER A 126 -10.20 -11.79 20.20
C SER A 126 -9.69 -12.07 21.61
N ASP A 127 -8.40 -11.83 21.87
CA ASP A 127 -7.83 -11.98 23.21
C ASP A 127 -8.46 -11.01 24.23
N ASN A 128 -8.78 -9.79 23.78
CA ASN A 128 -9.40 -8.77 24.62
C ASN A 128 -10.86 -9.14 24.93
N GLU A 129 -11.62 -9.61 23.94
CA GLU A 129 -12.99 -10.11 24.13
C GLU A 129 -13.04 -11.32 25.07
N ASN A 130 -12.14 -12.30 24.92
CA ASN A 130 -12.07 -13.46 25.82
C ASN A 130 -11.77 -13.05 27.27
N LYS A 131 -10.85 -12.09 27.46
CA LYS A 131 -10.51 -11.56 28.78
C LYS A 131 -11.67 -10.81 29.43
N ILE A 132 -12.48 -10.09 28.66
CA ILE A 132 -13.69 -9.40 29.14
C ILE A 132 -14.79 -10.40 29.50
N ASN A 133 -14.93 -11.47 28.70
CA ASN A 133 -15.98 -12.48 28.86
C ASN A 133 -15.63 -13.59 29.87
N GLY A 134 -14.46 -13.54 30.52
CA GLY A 134 -14.13 -14.37 31.69
C GLY A 134 -14.11 -15.87 31.44
N VAL A 135 -13.67 -16.30 30.25
CA VAL A 135 -13.31 -17.71 29.97
C VAL A 135 -11.85 -17.94 30.35
#